data_AF-A0A699XFH4-F1
#
_entry.id   AF-A0A699XFH4-F1
#
_cell.length_a   1.000
_cell.length_b   1.000
_cell.length_c   1.000
_cell.angle_alpha   90.00
_cell.angle_beta   90.00
_cell.angle_gamma   90.00
#
_symmetry.space_group_name_H-M   'P 1'
#
loop_
_entity.id
_entity.type
_entity.pdbx_description
1 polymer ?
#
loop_
_entity_poly.entity_id
_entity_poly.type
_entity_poly.pdbx_seq_one_letter_code
_entity_poly.pdbx_strand_id
1 'polypeptide(L)'
;GVHRGLGVHISFIRSITMDAFKGAELARMAAGGNKPFQDFFNAHESNTKENRTFEASSIQERYDSEAGDEWKERLSCKVEDREFDKSNLPKR
;
A
#
# COMPACT_ATOMS: atom_id res chain seq x y z
N GLY A 1 -5.66 16.31 -5.54
CA GLY A 1 -4.70 15.86 -4.52
C GLY A 1 -3.82 14.79 -5.13
N VAL A 2 -2.53 14.76 -4.78
CA VAL A 2 -1.51 13.95 -5.49
C VAL A 2 -1.92 12.47 -5.63
N HIS A 3 -2.40 11.86 -4.55
CA HIS A 3 -2.89 10.47 -4.58
C HIS A 3 -4.07 10.22 -5.54
N ARG A 4 -4.94 11.22 -5.77
CA ARG A 4 -6.07 11.06 -6.72
C ARG A 4 -5.58 10.89 -8.16
N GLY A 5 -4.41 11.46 -8.48
CA GLY A 5 -3.79 11.36 -9.81
C GLY A 5 -3.21 9.97 -10.12
N LEU A 6 -3.00 9.12 -9.11
CA LEU A 6 -2.51 7.75 -9.30
C LEU A 6 -3.58 6.80 -9.85
N GLY A 7 -4.86 7.15 -9.71
CA GLY A 7 -5.97 6.27 -10.04
C GLY A 7 -6.35 5.33 -8.89
N VAL A 8 -7.62 4.91 -8.90
CA VAL A 8 -8.25 4.16 -7.79
C VAL A 8 -7.68 2.75 -7.59
N HIS A 9 -7.08 2.18 -8.63
CA HIS A 9 -6.43 0.87 -8.57
C HIS A 9 -5.09 0.93 -7.84
N ILE A 10 -4.46 2.11 -7.73
CA ILE A 10 -3.23 2.32 -6.95
C ILE A 10 -3.58 2.84 -5.55
N SER A 11 -4.32 3.95 -5.47
CA SER A 11 -4.65 4.60 -4.21
C SER A 11 -6.15 4.90 -4.13
N PHE A 12 -6.84 4.23 -3.20
CA PHE A 12 -8.22 4.55 -2.83
C PHE A 12 -8.24 5.51 -1.64
N ILE A 13 -8.95 6.63 -1.75
CA ILE A 13 -8.88 7.74 -0.77
C ILE A 13 -10.27 8.05 -0.24
N ARG A 14 -10.36 8.20 1.09
CA ARG A 14 -11.56 8.64 1.82
C ARG A 14 -11.18 9.73 2.83
N SER A 15 -12.11 10.64 3.08
CA SER A 15 -12.04 11.62 4.16
C SER A 15 -12.58 11.01 5.46
N ILE A 16 -11.79 11.08 6.54
CA ILE A 16 -12.20 10.58 7.86
C ILE A 16 -13.47 11.29 8.37
N THR A 17 -13.67 12.56 8.02
CA THR A 17 -14.77 13.38 8.54
C THR A 17 -15.98 13.49 7.61
N MET A 18 -15.82 13.19 6.32
CA MET A 18 -16.87 13.43 5.32
C MET A 18 -17.38 12.16 4.64
N ASP A 19 -16.59 11.08 4.60
CA ASP A 19 -17.00 9.84 3.95
C ASP A 19 -17.53 8.83 4.98
N ALA A 20 -18.52 8.05 4.55
CA ALA A 20 -18.92 6.85 5.26
C ALA A 20 -17.93 5.71 4.98
N PHE A 21 -17.60 4.93 6.02
CA PHE A 21 -16.69 3.80 5.93
C PHE A 21 -17.44 2.46 6.00
N LYS A 22 -17.05 1.53 5.16
CA LYS A 22 -17.46 0.12 5.24
C LYS A 22 -16.61 -0.60 6.29
N GLY A 23 -17.14 -1.66 6.90
CA GLY A 23 -16.41 -2.46 7.90
C GLY A 23 -15.05 -2.95 7.40
N ALA A 24 -14.97 -3.39 6.13
CA ALA A 24 -13.71 -3.82 5.52
C ALA A 24 -12.68 -2.67 5.35
N GLU A 25 -13.12 -1.43 5.15
CA GLU A 25 -12.23 -0.27 5.05
C GLU A 25 -11.64 0.08 6.43
N LEU A 26 -12.46 0.00 7.49
CA LEU A 26 -12.00 0.15 8.88
C LEU A 26 -11.00 -0.94 9.27
N ALA A 27 -11.27 -2.19 8.90
CA ALA A 27 -10.37 -3.32 9.16
C ALA A 27 -9.01 -3.13 8.46
N ARG A 28 -8.99 -2.66 7.20
CA ARG A 28 -7.75 -2.32 6.48
C ARG A 28 -6.97 -1.20 7.18
N MET A 29 -7.66 -0.15 7.64
CA MET A 29 -7.01 0.93 8.37
C MET A 29 -6.39 0.45 9.69
N ALA A 30 -7.08 -0.41 10.44
CA ALA A 30 -6.58 -0.98 11.68
C ALA A 30 -5.42 -1.97 11.47
N ALA A 31 -5.47 -2.77 10.41
CA ALA A 31 -4.46 -3.79 10.11
C ALA A 31 -3.18 -3.24 9.46
N GLY A 32 -3.26 -2.05 8.84
CA GLY A 32 -2.18 -1.37 8.15
C GLY A 32 -1.44 -0.36 9.05
N GLY A 33 -1.44 0.91 8.62
CA GLY A 33 -0.80 2.02 9.32
C GLY A 33 0.46 2.56 8.64
N ASN A 34 0.80 3.81 8.96
CA ASN A 34 1.88 4.54 8.29
C ASN A 34 3.26 3.94 8.58
N LYS A 35 3.59 3.72 9.86
CA LYS A 35 4.90 3.20 10.27
C LYS A 35 5.18 1.79 9.73
N PRO A 36 4.24 0.82 9.82
CA PRO A 36 4.43 -0.49 9.20
C PRO A 36 4.68 -0.44 7.69
N PHE A 37 3.96 0.43 6.97
CA PHE A 37 4.20 0.58 5.53
C PHE A 37 5.58 1.19 5.23
N GLN A 38 5.98 2.24 5.97
CA GLN A 38 7.31 2.85 5.82
C GLN A 38 8.43 1.84 6.05
N ASP A 39 8.32 1.04 7.11
CA ASP A 39 9.30 0.03 7.46
C ASP A 39 9.37 -1.07 6.39
N PHE A 40 8.20 -1.55 5.95
CA PHE A 40 8.12 -2.53 4.87
C PHE A 40 8.74 -2.00 3.59
N PHE A 41 8.41 -0.76 3.18
CA PHE A 41 8.93 -0.14 1.97
C PHE A 41 10.46 -0.03 2.02
N ASN A 42 11.02 0.45 3.13
CA ASN A 42 12.47 0.59 3.29
C ASN A 42 13.20 -0.76 3.29
N ALA A 43 12.59 -1.81 3.84
CA ALA A 43 13.19 -3.14 3.92
C ALA A 43 12.96 -4.00 2.67
N HIS A 44 12.07 -3.59 1.77
CA HIS A 44 11.72 -4.39 0.59
C HIS A 44 12.93 -4.61 -0.33
N GLU A 45 13.06 -5.82 -0.88
CA GLU A 45 14.21 -6.20 -1.71
C GLU A 45 14.37 -5.29 -2.94
N SER A 46 13.27 -4.90 -3.59
CA SER A 46 13.31 -3.99 -4.74
C SER A 46 13.91 -2.63 -4.38
N ASN A 47 13.63 -2.13 -3.17
CA ASN A 47 14.03 -0.80 -2.75
C ASN A 47 15.44 -0.78 -2.18
N THR A 48 15.81 -1.83 -1.43
CA THR A 48 17.18 -1.98 -0.92
C THR A 48 18.20 -2.14 -2.06
N LYS A 49 17.87 -2.89 -3.12
CA LYS A 49 18.71 -3.02 -4.33
C LYS A 49 18.95 -1.69 -5.02
N GLU A 50 17.95 -0.81 -5.01
CA GLU A 50 18.01 0.50 -5.67
C GLU A 50 18.41 1.65 -4.73
N ASN A 51 18.79 1.35 -3.48
CA ASN A 51 19.05 2.34 -2.42
C ASN A 51 17.90 3.37 -2.25
N ARG A 52 16.66 2.95 -2.51
CA ARG A 52 15.46 3.78 -2.32
C ARG A 52 15.00 3.72 -0.87
N THR A 53 14.62 4.89 -0.36
CA THR A 53 14.00 5.03 0.97
C THR A 53 12.67 5.73 0.84
N PHE A 54 11.73 5.42 1.73
CA PHE A 54 10.40 5.99 1.74
C PHE A 54 10.45 7.52 1.74
N GLU A 55 11.32 8.12 2.56
CA GLU A 55 11.44 9.58 2.69
C GLU A 55 12.00 10.24 1.42
N ALA A 56 12.96 9.60 0.76
CA ALA A 56 13.58 10.14 -0.46
C ALA A 56 12.74 9.89 -1.73
N SER A 57 11.80 8.94 -1.71
CA SER A 57 10.94 8.62 -2.86
C SER A 57 9.79 9.61 -3.00
N SER A 58 9.41 9.92 -4.23
CA SER A 58 8.16 10.61 -4.56
C SER A 58 6.94 9.75 -4.24
N ILE A 59 5.75 10.37 -4.20
CA ILE A 59 4.49 9.64 -3.97
C ILE A 59 4.29 8.56 -5.04
N GLN A 60 4.58 8.86 -6.31
CA GLN A 60 4.41 7.87 -7.38
C GLN A 60 5.34 6.67 -7.15
N GLU A 61 6.62 6.87 -6.84
CA GLU A 61 7.55 5.78 -6.55
C GLU A 61 7.18 4.96 -5.29
N ARG A 62 6.53 5.59 -4.30
CA ARG A 62 6.08 4.89 -3.09
C ARG A 62 4.93 3.92 -3.37
N TYR A 63 3.95 4.35 -4.15
CA TYR A 63 2.67 3.64 -4.31
C TYR A 63 2.56 2.87 -5.62
N ASP A 64 3.23 3.32 -6.68
CA ASP A 64 3.35 2.62 -7.96
C ASP A 64 4.71 1.92 -8.05
N SER A 65 4.93 0.97 -7.14
CA SER A 65 6.12 0.14 -7.09
C SER A 65 5.78 -1.29 -6.68
N GLU A 66 6.73 -2.21 -6.88
CA GLU A 66 6.59 -3.61 -6.45
C GLU A 66 6.32 -3.70 -4.93
N ALA A 67 7.02 -2.89 -4.13
CA ALA A 67 6.78 -2.80 -2.69
C ALA A 67 5.38 -2.26 -2.37
N GLY A 68 4.89 -1.27 -3.13
CA GLY A 68 3.54 -0.74 -2.97
C GLY A 68 2.45 -1.78 -3.27
N ASP A 69 2.62 -2.53 -4.36
CA ASP A 69 1.70 -3.59 -4.76
C ASP A 69 1.69 -4.73 -3.74
N GLU A 70 2.87 -5.19 -3.32
CA GLU A 70 3.00 -6.27 -2.35
C GLU A 70 2.40 -5.88 -0.99
N TRP A 71 2.67 -4.67 -0.52
CA TRP A 71 2.08 -4.17 0.72
C TRP A 71 0.55 -4.17 0.67
N LYS A 72 -0.01 -3.68 -0.43
CA LYS A 72 -1.46 -3.63 -0.64
C LYS A 72 -2.09 -5.03 -0.66
N GLU A 73 -1.44 -5.99 -1.32
CA GLU A 73 -1.92 -7.37 -1.38
C GLU A 73 -1.82 -8.06 -0.02
N ARG A 74 -0.67 -7.94 0.68
CA ARG A 74 -0.50 -8.47 2.05
C ARG A 74 -1.53 -7.91 3.03
N LEU A 75 -1.83 -6.61 2.94
CA LEU A 75 -2.86 -5.99 3.77
C LEU A 75 -4.25 -6.54 3.45
N SER A 76 -4.55 -6.77 2.18
CA SER A 76 -5.81 -7.38 1.76
C SER A 76 -5.92 -8.82 2.29
N CYS A 77 -4.85 -9.61 2.17
CA CYS A 77 -4.75 -10.96 2.70
C CYS A 77 -5.06 -11.01 4.21
N LYS A 78 -4.42 -10.10 4.98
CA LYS A 78 -4.58 -10.01 6.43
C LYS A 78 -6.00 -9.65 6.86
N VAL A 79 -6.71 -8.84 6.08
CA VAL A 79 -8.11 -8.46 6.37
C VAL A 79 -9.10 -9.53 5.95
N GLU A 80 -8.78 -10.26 4.88
CA GLU A 80 -9.63 -11.31 4.30
C GLU A 80 -9.34 -12.71 4.86
N ASP A 81 -8.40 -12.82 5.82
CA ASP A 81 -7.95 -14.07 6.43
C ASP A 81 -7.54 -15.14 5.41
N ARG A 82 -6.75 -14.71 4.43
CA ARG A 82 -6.20 -15.57 3.37
C ARG A 82 -4.68 -15.49 3.34
N GLU A 83 -4.06 -16.52 2.79
CA GLU A 83 -2.61 -16.53 2.59
C GLU A 83 -2.19 -15.60 1.45
N PHE A 84 -0.99 -15.05 1.58
CA PHE A 84 -0.38 -14.21 0.56
C PHE A 84 0.18 -15.07 -0.56
N ASP A 85 -0.26 -14.80 -1.79
CA ASP A 85 0.27 -15.41 -3.01
C ASP A 85 0.87 -14.32 -3.92
N LYS A 86 2.16 -14.46 -4.22
CA LYS A 86 2.88 -13.56 -5.14
C LYS A 86 2.29 -13.56 -6.55
N SER A 87 1.58 -14.62 -6.95
CA SER A 87 0.95 -14.71 -8.27
C SER A 87 -0.16 -13.67 -8.49
N ASN A 88 -0.73 -13.14 -7.40
CA ASN A 88 -1.76 -12.09 -7.42
C ASN A 88 -1.19 -10.67 -7.63
N LEU A 89 0.13 -10.51 -7.58
CA LEU A 89 0.74 -9.20 -7.81
C LEU A 89 0.60 -8.80 -9.29
N PRO A 90 0.43 -7.50 -9.58
CA PRO A 90 0.45 -7.00 -10.95
C PRO A 90 1.75 -7.39 -11.64
N LYS A 91 1.64 -7.86 -12.89
CA LYS A 91 2.82 -8.07 -13.74
C LYS A 91 3.32 -6.70 -14.21
N ARG A 92 4.50 -6.31 -13.72
CA ARG A 92 5.23 -5.11 -14.15
C ARG A 92 6.20 -5.44 -15.28
#